data_AF-A0A7W9HBJ1-F1
#
_entry.id   AF-A0A7W9HBJ1-F1
#
_cell.length_a   1.000
_cell.length_b   1.000
_cell.length_c   1.000
_cell.angle_alpha   90.00
_cell.angle_beta   90.00
_cell.angle_gamma   90.00
#
_symmetry.space_group_name_H-M   'P 1'
#
loop_
_entity.id
_entity.type
_entity.pdbx_description
1 polymer ?
#
loop_
_entity_poly.entity_id
_entity_poly.type
_entity_poly.pdbx_seq_one_letter_code
_entity_poly.pdbx_strand_id
1 'polypeptide(L)'
;MNSPTPWACRSSSARSRPDSRRARGVWSPTWGPGIGDEPDAAAIIAPLRPRPGEHLLANVRHNAFLRGHLGRLLRSGGRDQLIIYGVHAHFGVLLTAADAFMNDIQPFVVADAVADISAEEHSLALRWAARSGVVCTTDSLLRGLLFHKERRKA
;
A
#
# COMPACT_ATOMS: atom_id res chain seq x y z
N MET A 1 -3.23 28.13 11.01
CA MET A 1 -4.30 27.15 10.73
C MET A 1 -3.82 26.21 9.63
N ASN A 2 -3.24 25.06 10.00
CA ASN A 2 -2.90 23.98 9.07
C ASN A 2 -2.89 22.69 9.90
N SER A 3 -4.08 22.15 10.22
CA SER A 3 -4.12 20.76 10.68
C SER A 3 -3.73 19.90 9.48
N PRO A 4 -2.70 19.05 9.53
CA PRO A 4 -2.39 18.19 8.41
C PRO A 4 -3.59 17.25 8.21
N THR A 5 -4.29 17.42 7.08
CA THR A 5 -5.33 16.51 6.63
C THR A 5 -4.76 15.10 6.66
N PRO A 6 -5.48 14.10 7.20
CA PRO A 6 -5.02 12.72 7.14
C PRO A 6 -4.80 12.38 5.66
N TRP A 7 -3.53 12.19 5.29
CA TRP A 7 -3.16 11.81 3.94
C TRP A 7 -3.42 10.32 3.79
N ALA A 8 -4.08 9.93 2.72
CA ALA A 8 -4.19 8.54 2.32
C ALA A 8 -3.69 8.42 0.89
N CYS A 9 -2.87 7.40 0.68
CA CYS A 9 -2.38 7.03 -0.63
C CYS A 9 -2.98 5.67 -0.96
N ARG A 10 -3.66 5.58 -2.10
CA ARG A 10 -4.26 4.34 -2.57
C ARG A 10 -3.53 3.90 -3.83
N SER A 11 -3.12 2.65 -3.84
CA SER A 11 -2.61 2.01 -5.04
C SER A 11 -3.72 1.25 -5.75
N SER A 12 -3.72 1.33 -7.06
CA SER A 12 -4.48 0.41 -7.92
C SER A 12 -3.52 -0.21 -8.93
N SER A 13 -3.74 -1.47 -9.24
CA SER A 13 -3.12 -2.13 -10.38
C SER A 13 -3.56 -1.37 -11.63
N ALA A 14 -2.58 -0.79 -12.34
CA ALA A 14 -2.86 -0.01 -13.52
C ALA A 14 -3.42 -0.91 -14.64
N ARG A 15 -4.38 -0.38 -15.42
CA ARG A 15 -4.77 -0.99 -16.70
C ARG A 15 -3.54 -1.25 -17.55
N SER A 16 -3.47 -2.44 -18.14
CA SER A 16 -2.41 -2.78 -19.06
C SER A 16 -2.60 -1.96 -20.35
N ARG A 17 -1.65 -1.10 -20.71
CA ARG A 17 -1.64 -0.51 -22.06
C ARG A 17 -1.43 -1.61 -23.12
N PRO A 18 -1.86 -1.41 -24.38
CA PRO A 18 -1.87 -2.46 -25.42
C PRO A 18 -0.48 -3.03 -25.78
N ASP A 19 0.62 -2.43 -25.34
CA ASP A 19 1.98 -2.91 -25.61
C ASP A 19 2.49 -3.91 -24.54
N SER A 20 1.71 -4.98 -24.36
CA SER A 20 1.54 -5.69 -23.08
C SER A 20 2.59 -6.77 -22.75
N ARG A 21 3.43 -7.23 -23.69
CA ARG A 21 4.46 -8.26 -23.38
C ARG A 21 5.74 -7.67 -22.78
N ARG A 22 6.33 -6.62 -23.39
CA ARG A 22 7.57 -6.00 -22.89
C ARG A 22 7.35 -5.30 -21.54
N ALA A 23 6.22 -4.64 -21.36
CA ALA A 23 5.88 -3.96 -20.11
C ALA A 23 5.65 -4.93 -18.94
N ARG A 24 5.11 -6.13 -19.20
CA ARG A 24 4.87 -7.15 -18.17
C ARG A 24 6.06 -8.08 -17.94
N GLY A 25 6.88 -8.33 -18.97
CA GLY A 25 8.08 -9.14 -18.86
C GLY A 25 7.79 -10.51 -18.25
N VAL A 26 8.63 -10.93 -17.31
CA VAL A 26 8.55 -12.23 -16.61
C VAL A 26 7.25 -12.43 -15.83
N TRP A 27 6.47 -11.36 -15.60
CA TRP A 27 5.20 -11.44 -14.88
C TRP A 27 4.08 -12.08 -15.72
N SER A 28 4.15 -11.98 -17.05
CA SER A 28 3.11 -12.49 -17.96
C SER A 28 2.85 -13.99 -17.89
N PRO A 29 3.85 -14.89 -17.86
CA PRO A 29 3.59 -16.34 -17.77
C PRO A 29 2.97 -16.75 -16.43
N THR A 30 3.22 -16.02 -15.34
CA THR A 30 2.73 -16.38 -14.00
C THR A 30 1.35 -15.79 -13.69
N TRP A 31 1.09 -14.55 -14.13
CA TRP A 31 -0.11 -13.77 -13.75
C TRP A 31 -1.06 -13.50 -14.92
N GLY A 32 -0.79 -14.10 -16.08
CA GLY A 32 -1.64 -14.01 -17.26
C GLY A 32 -1.73 -12.59 -17.85
N PRO A 33 -2.84 -12.25 -18.54
CA PRO A 33 -3.06 -10.98 -19.21
C PRO A 33 -3.21 -9.78 -18.26
N GLY A 34 -3.21 -9.99 -16.94
CA GLY A 34 -3.46 -8.95 -15.95
C GLY A 34 -4.92 -8.51 -15.92
N ILE A 35 -5.18 -7.34 -15.32
CA ILE A 35 -6.53 -6.75 -15.29
C ILE A 35 -6.94 -6.36 -16.72
N GLY A 36 -8.14 -6.78 -17.11
CA GLY A 36 -8.74 -6.54 -18.43
C GLY A 36 -9.19 -5.10 -18.66
N ASP A 37 -9.73 -4.86 -19.86
CA ASP A 37 -10.15 -3.55 -20.33
C ASP A 37 -11.60 -3.20 -19.94
N GLU A 38 -12.27 -4.08 -19.20
CA GLU A 38 -13.62 -3.80 -18.72
C GLU A 38 -13.64 -2.58 -17.79
N PRO A 39 -14.65 -1.70 -17.87
CA PRO A 39 -14.69 -0.43 -17.14
C PRO A 39 -14.42 -0.57 -15.63
N ASP A 40 -14.90 -1.66 -15.04
CA ASP A 40 -14.86 -1.92 -13.61
C ASP A 40 -13.72 -2.85 -13.18
N ALA A 41 -12.94 -3.42 -14.11
CA ALA A 41 -11.93 -4.43 -13.79
C ALA A 41 -10.82 -3.92 -12.85
N ALA A 42 -10.49 -2.62 -12.93
CA ALA A 42 -9.50 -1.96 -12.08
C ALA A 42 -10.13 -1.02 -11.03
N ALA A 43 -11.47 -1.05 -10.87
CA ALA A 43 -12.16 -0.09 -10.03
C ALA A 43 -11.88 -0.33 -8.54
N ILE A 44 -11.57 0.75 -7.81
CA ILE A 44 -11.52 0.71 -6.35
C ILE A 44 -12.95 0.64 -5.80
N ILE A 45 -13.20 -0.30 -4.89
CA ILE A 45 -14.51 -0.50 -4.27
C ILE A 45 -15.06 0.79 -3.65
N ALA A 46 -16.37 0.99 -3.71
CA ALA A 46 -17.01 2.23 -3.29
C ALA A 46 -16.60 2.73 -1.89
N PRO A 47 -16.50 1.89 -0.84
CA PRO A 47 -16.09 2.34 0.50
C PRO A 47 -14.66 2.87 0.58
N LEU A 48 -13.80 2.49 -0.38
CA LEU A 48 -12.38 2.85 -0.42
C LEU A 48 -12.05 3.81 -1.57
N ARG A 49 -13.05 4.39 -2.24
CA ARG A 49 -12.80 5.36 -3.31
C ARG A 49 -11.96 6.53 -2.79
N PRO A 50 -10.93 6.97 -3.54
CA PRO A 50 -10.12 8.12 -3.14
C PRO A 50 -10.99 9.36 -2.91
N ARG A 51 -10.77 10.05 -1.79
CA ARG A 51 -11.41 11.33 -1.49
C ARG A 51 -10.67 12.49 -2.16
N PRO A 52 -11.30 13.65 -2.36
CA PRO A 52 -10.58 14.85 -2.79
C PRO A 52 -9.36 15.13 -1.88
N GLY A 53 -8.19 15.30 -2.48
CA GLY A 53 -6.92 15.49 -1.77
C GLY A 53 -6.17 14.21 -1.40
N GLU A 54 -6.74 13.02 -1.63
CA GLU A 54 -6.01 11.75 -1.54
C GLU A 54 -5.25 11.46 -2.85
N HIS A 55 -4.11 10.78 -2.75
CA HIS A 55 -3.31 10.40 -3.91
C HIS A 55 -3.74 9.04 -4.44
N LEU A 56 -4.03 8.98 -5.75
CA LEU A 56 -4.19 7.73 -6.48
C LEU A 56 -2.89 7.40 -7.22
N LEU A 57 -2.25 6.29 -6.85
CA LEU A 57 -1.03 5.80 -7.48
C LEU A 57 -1.32 4.59 -8.37
N ALA A 58 -0.89 4.71 -9.61
CA ALA A 58 -0.86 3.59 -10.55
C ALA A 58 0.38 2.73 -10.24
N ASN A 59 0.16 1.48 -9.84
CA ASN A 59 1.23 0.52 -9.62
C ASN A 59 1.20 -0.54 -10.73
N VAL A 60 2.37 -0.80 -11.31
CA VAL A 60 2.56 -1.79 -12.39
C VAL A 60 3.24 -3.07 -11.92
N ARG A 61 3.65 -3.10 -10.64
CA ARG A 61 4.33 -4.21 -9.95
C ARG A 61 3.83 -4.27 -8.51
N HIS A 62 4.10 -5.39 -7.84
CA HIS A 62 3.68 -5.60 -6.45
C HIS A 62 4.27 -4.55 -5.48
N ASN A 63 5.50 -4.08 -5.70
CA ASN A 63 6.12 -3.04 -4.88
C ASN A 63 5.68 -1.63 -5.31
N ALA A 64 5.07 -0.86 -4.41
CA ALA A 64 4.56 0.50 -4.67
C ALA A 64 5.64 1.59 -4.85
N PHE A 65 6.87 1.34 -4.40
CA PHE A 65 8.01 2.21 -4.68
C PHE A 65 8.58 1.95 -6.08
N LEU A 66 8.48 0.71 -6.56
CA LEU A 66 9.07 0.31 -7.84
C LEU A 66 8.32 0.95 -9.02
N ARG A 67 9.02 1.88 -9.70
CA ARG A 67 8.47 2.67 -10.82
C ARG A 67 7.23 3.49 -10.44
N GLY A 68 7.01 3.68 -9.13
CA GLY A 68 5.92 4.45 -8.56
C GLY A 68 6.34 5.87 -8.17
N HIS A 69 5.36 6.64 -7.68
CA HIS A 69 5.57 7.99 -7.15
C HIS A 69 5.60 8.03 -5.62
N LEU A 70 5.37 6.89 -4.94
CA LEU A 70 5.19 6.82 -3.49
C LEU A 70 6.37 7.42 -2.71
N GLY A 71 7.60 6.99 -3.00
CA GLY A 71 8.79 7.50 -2.31
C GLY A 71 9.02 9.00 -2.51
N ARG A 72 8.73 9.53 -3.72
CA ARG A 72 8.79 10.98 -3.97
C ARG A 72 7.75 11.72 -3.14
N LEU A 73 6.52 11.22 -3.08
CA LEU A 73 5.43 11.85 -2.34
C LEU A 73 5.71 11.87 -0.84
N LEU A 74 6.18 10.76 -0.27
CA LEU A 74 6.54 10.66 1.14
C LEU A 74 7.62 11.68 1.49
N ARG A 75 8.71 11.75 0.71
CA ARG A 75 9.79 12.73 0.90
C ARG A 75 9.31 14.18 0.75
N SER A 76 8.55 14.50 -0.29
CA SER A 76 8.03 15.86 -0.49
C SER A 76 7.07 16.31 0.61
N GLY A 77 6.38 15.36 1.23
CA GLY A 77 5.50 15.62 2.37
C GLY A 77 6.19 15.58 3.72
N GLY A 78 7.51 15.36 3.77
CA GLY A 78 8.26 15.20 5.02
C GLY A 78 7.77 14.02 5.87
N ARG A 79 7.33 12.93 5.23
CA ARG A 79 6.78 11.74 5.90
C ARG A 79 7.81 10.62 5.92
N ASP A 80 8.07 10.12 7.11
CA ASP A 80 9.00 9.03 7.47
C ASP A 80 8.26 7.78 7.98
N GLN A 81 6.93 7.78 7.97
CA GLN A 81 6.09 6.65 8.40
C GLN A 81 5.04 6.32 7.34
N LEU A 82 4.78 5.02 7.16
CA LEU A 82 3.83 4.50 6.17
C LEU A 82 2.93 3.41 6.76
N ILE A 83 1.62 3.63 6.77
CA ILE A 83 0.62 2.61 7.13
C ILE A 83 0.25 1.84 5.85
N ILE A 84 0.29 0.51 5.91
CA ILE A 84 0.08 -0.40 4.78
C ILE A 84 -1.06 -1.37 5.10
N TYR A 85 -2.04 -1.46 4.21
CA TYR A 85 -3.18 -2.36 4.26
C TYR A 85 -3.61 -2.75 2.83
N GLY A 86 -4.48 -3.75 2.70
CA GLY A 86 -4.99 -4.24 1.41
C GLY A 86 -4.46 -5.62 1.01
N VAL A 87 -4.36 -5.87 -0.31
CA VAL A 87 -4.06 -7.20 -0.85
C VAL A 87 -2.96 -7.16 -1.92
N HIS A 88 -2.15 -8.20 -2.08
CA HIS A 88 -2.03 -9.39 -1.23
C HIS A 88 -0.93 -9.21 -0.17
N ALA A 89 -1.10 -9.80 1.01
CA ALA A 89 -0.19 -9.64 2.14
C ALA A 89 1.26 -10.05 1.79
N HIS A 90 1.49 -11.27 1.29
CA HIS A 90 2.84 -11.78 0.98
C HIS A 90 3.46 -11.19 -0.28
N PHE A 91 2.67 -10.58 -1.16
CA PHE A 91 3.17 -9.86 -2.33
C PHE A 91 3.29 -8.37 -2.06
N GLY A 92 2.31 -7.59 -2.51
CA GLY A 92 2.48 -6.15 -2.62
C GLY A 92 2.64 -5.45 -1.29
N VAL A 93 1.93 -5.92 -0.26
CA VAL A 93 2.05 -5.39 1.10
C VAL A 93 3.45 -5.64 1.65
N LEU A 94 3.90 -6.90 1.67
CA LEU A 94 5.21 -7.26 2.22
C LEU A 94 6.36 -6.60 1.43
N LEU A 95 6.33 -6.65 0.09
CA LEU A 95 7.37 -6.06 -0.73
C LEU A 95 7.43 -4.53 -0.59
N THR A 96 6.28 -3.87 -0.42
CA THR A 96 6.24 -2.42 -0.15
C THR A 96 6.73 -2.10 1.25
N ALA A 97 6.41 -2.91 2.26
CA ALA A 97 6.90 -2.74 3.62
C ALA A 97 8.42 -2.88 3.69
N ALA A 98 8.98 -3.91 3.06
CA ALA A 98 10.42 -4.12 2.99
C ALA A 98 11.13 -2.94 2.30
N ASP A 99 10.58 -2.42 1.20
CA ASP A 99 11.19 -1.29 0.50
C ASP A 99 11.04 0.04 1.28
N ALA A 100 9.93 0.24 1.99
CA ALA A 100 9.78 1.37 2.90
C ALA A 100 10.89 1.34 3.97
N PHE A 101 11.09 0.18 4.61
CA PHE A 101 12.14 -0.01 5.60
C PHE A 101 13.55 0.30 5.05
N MET A 102 13.85 -0.19 3.85
CA MET A 102 15.14 0.08 3.19
C MET A 102 15.34 1.55 2.77
N ASN A 103 14.26 2.34 2.71
CA ASN A 103 14.29 3.76 2.40
C ASN A 103 14.19 4.65 3.66
N ASP A 104 14.47 4.10 4.84
CA ASP A 104 14.35 4.79 6.14
C ASP A 104 12.93 5.32 6.43
N ILE A 105 11.90 4.61 5.93
CA ILE A 105 10.50 4.91 6.17
C ILE A 105 9.92 3.78 7.02
N GLN A 106 9.48 4.09 8.24
CA GLN A 106 8.95 3.09 9.16
C GLN A 106 7.58 2.57 8.68
N PRO A 107 7.46 1.28 8.32
CA PRO A 107 6.21 0.72 7.88
C PRO A 107 5.39 0.18 9.06
N PHE A 108 4.08 0.37 8.97
CA PHE A 108 3.06 -0.17 9.88
C PHE A 108 2.10 -1.04 9.06
N VAL A 109 2.24 -2.35 9.15
CA VAL A 109 1.34 -3.31 8.47
C VAL A 109 0.16 -3.64 9.38
N VAL A 110 -1.05 -3.37 8.88
CA VAL A 110 -2.28 -3.55 9.65
C VAL A 110 -2.82 -4.96 9.44
N ALA A 111 -2.51 -5.86 10.38
CA ALA A 111 -2.70 -7.31 10.26
C ALA A 111 -4.13 -7.73 9.93
N ASP A 112 -5.11 -7.08 10.53
CA ASP A 112 -6.55 -7.33 10.34
C ASP A 112 -7.15 -6.55 9.16
N ALA A 113 -6.35 -5.73 8.46
CA ALA A 113 -6.74 -5.00 7.25
C ALA A 113 -5.93 -5.42 6.01
N VAL A 114 -5.17 -6.52 6.11
CA VAL A 114 -4.53 -7.18 4.97
C VAL A 114 -5.15 -8.55 4.74
N ALA A 115 -5.21 -8.98 3.48
CA ALA A 115 -5.68 -10.31 3.14
C ALA A 115 -4.75 -10.98 2.15
N ASP A 116 -4.83 -12.31 2.08
CA ASP A 116 -3.98 -13.14 1.24
C ASP A 116 -4.73 -14.32 0.64
N ILE A 117 -4.09 -15.04 -0.28
CA ILE A 117 -4.65 -16.20 -0.97
C ILE A 117 -4.86 -17.40 -0.03
N SER A 118 -4.03 -17.56 1.01
CA SER A 118 -4.31 -18.48 2.11
C SER A 118 -3.84 -17.92 3.46
N ALA A 119 -4.29 -18.57 4.54
CA ALA A 119 -3.86 -18.24 5.89
C ALA A 119 -2.36 -18.47 6.13
N GLU A 120 -1.74 -19.40 5.38
CA GLU A 120 -0.30 -19.67 5.49
C GLU A 120 0.51 -18.51 4.91
N GLU A 121 0.22 -18.06 3.68
CA GLU A 121 0.93 -16.91 3.09
C GLU A 121 0.67 -15.64 3.89
N HIS A 122 -0.57 -15.44 4.37
CA HIS A 122 -0.90 -14.32 5.26
C HIS A 122 0.00 -14.34 6.51
N SER A 123 0.09 -15.48 7.20
CA SER A 123 0.90 -15.61 8.42
C SER A 123 2.40 -15.43 8.14
N LEU A 124 2.88 -15.95 7.02
CA LEU A 124 4.27 -15.76 6.57
C LEU A 124 4.57 -14.27 6.32
N ALA A 125 3.67 -13.57 5.63
CA ALA A 125 3.80 -12.15 5.35
C ALA A 125 3.91 -11.32 6.63
N LEU A 126 3.03 -11.56 7.61
CA LEU A 126 3.05 -10.84 8.88
C LEU A 126 4.33 -11.12 9.69
N ARG A 127 4.80 -12.37 9.74
CA ARG A 127 6.06 -12.70 10.41
C ARG A 127 7.26 -11.98 9.78
N TRP A 128 7.28 -11.87 8.45
CA TRP A 128 8.33 -11.14 7.74
C TRP A 128 8.21 -9.62 7.91
N ALA A 129 7.00 -9.08 7.84
CA ALA A 129 6.74 -7.66 8.04
C ALA A 129 7.19 -7.20 9.44
N ALA A 130 7.00 -8.02 10.47
CA ALA A 130 7.46 -7.73 11.83
C ALA A 130 9.00 -7.61 11.96
N ARG A 131 9.78 -8.08 10.98
CA ARG A 131 11.24 -7.91 10.94
C ARG A 131 11.69 -6.62 10.26
N SER A 132 10.79 -5.96 9.55
CA SER A 132 11.05 -4.74 8.76
C SER A 132 10.16 -3.57 9.18
N GLY A 133 9.38 -3.70 10.25
CA GLY A 133 8.49 -2.65 10.73
C GLY A 133 7.60 -3.10 11.86
N VAL A 134 6.50 -2.39 12.04
CA VAL A 134 5.50 -2.68 13.07
C VAL A 134 4.34 -3.43 12.43
N VAL A 135 3.92 -4.53 13.06
CA VAL A 135 2.65 -5.20 12.74
C VAL A 135 1.67 -4.88 13.86
N CYS A 136 0.51 -4.33 13.50
CA CYS A 136 -0.51 -3.92 14.47
C CYS A 136 -1.92 -4.28 13.99
N THR A 137 -2.89 -4.23 14.89
CA THR A 137 -4.31 -4.32 14.54
C THR A 137 -4.87 -2.93 14.25
N THR A 138 -6.01 -2.88 13.56
CA THR A 138 -6.73 -1.64 13.26
C THR A 138 -7.07 -0.89 14.55
N ASP A 139 -7.52 -1.58 15.60
CA ASP A 139 -7.82 -0.98 16.90
C ASP A 139 -6.58 -0.33 17.54
N SER A 140 -5.46 -1.06 17.60
CA SER A 140 -4.20 -0.55 18.17
C SER A 140 -3.69 0.67 17.41
N LEU A 141 -3.76 0.63 16.08
CA LEU A 141 -3.38 1.75 15.21
C LEU A 141 -4.26 2.98 15.48
N LEU A 142 -5.59 2.81 15.51
CA LEU A 142 -6.52 3.92 15.73
C LEU A 142 -6.32 4.57 17.09
N ARG A 143 -6.10 3.77 18.15
CA ARG A 143 -5.74 4.31 19.47
C ARG A 143 -4.50 5.17 19.40
N GLY A 144 -3.41 4.66 18.79
CA GLY A 144 -2.16 5.40 18.65
C GLY A 144 -2.33 6.74 17.93
N LEU A 145 -3.08 6.75 16.82
CA LEU A 145 -3.35 7.98 16.05
C LEU A 145 -4.18 9.00 16.81
N LEU A 146 -5.20 8.56 17.56
CA LEU A 146 -6.07 9.44 18.35
C LEU A 146 -5.29 10.09 19.50
N PHE A 147 -4.50 9.31 20.24
CA PHE A 147 -3.64 9.85 21.31
C PHE A 147 -2.65 10.90 20.78
N HIS A 148 -2.03 10.64 19.63
CA HIS A 148 -1.06 11.58 19.06
C HIS A 148 -1.74 12.88 18.59
N LYS A 149 -2.97 12.80 18.09
CA LYS A 149 -3.77 13.96 17.68
C LYS A 149 -4.15 14.84 18.87
N GLU A 150 -4.48 14.25 20.02
CA GLU A 150 -4.77 14.98 21.25
C GLU A 150 -3.54 15.72 21.78
N ARG A 151 -2.39 15.04 21.82
CA ARG A 151 -1.12 15.65 22.24
C ARG A 151 -0.65 16.82 21.38
N ARG A 152 -1.02 16.87 20.10
CA ARG A 152 -0.68 17.98 19.18
C ARG A 152 -1.61 19.18 19.30
N LYS A 153 -2.73 19.05 20.02
CA LYS A 153 -3.69 20.14 20.27
C LYS A 153 -3.48 20.83 21.62
N ALA A 154 -2.87 20.14 22.58
CA ALA A 154 -2.41 20.69 23.84
C ALA A 154 -1.12 21.49 23.65
#